data_AF-A0A921CNH8-F1
#
_entry.id   AF-A0A921CNH8-F1
#
_cell.length_a   1.000
_cell.length_b   1.000
_cell.length_c   1.000
_cell.angle_alpha   90.00
_cell.angle_beta   90.00
_cell.angle_gamma   90.00
#
_symmetry.space_group_name_H-M   'P 1'
#
loop_
_entity.id
_entity.type
_entity.pdbx_description
1 polymer ?
#
loop_
_entity_poly.entity_id
_entity_poly.type
_entity_poly.pdbx_seq_one_letter_code
_entity_poly.pdbx_strand_id
1 'polypeptide(L)'
;MNDGQKKWQIRPDEKSVYVFAPFPDPYRFVFEIGKEIDQVKNALKITNVGSDIVSGRKTDVLEVTPEGGLPYRIWVDTETKLPLQKQTAMQNALQHKVAYTNIEFMDSIPSELISAGFPEGYKVIETYSEQSVSNIEEAQEIAGFAVTVPEGIPEGYNLDGITVVTDEKIVKLQYKTGTGIDSKTVIILEGKPKEEFKPNPSSILSKSNGADVEIQSPVQMGSGILDAGGAYAGITDISSIRWRQDKYEYAVVGDISIEELIEFANKIPGTNIEVPASDGAFPSKPQVEVPVDMEIERNTQKSVDSGHTPWKLDPAFVTQVFVGQLIYPEGIVGNYPVGMDEIKIVYNDGKTAVAQISGEKTPAKNVYLKKLIREDATGIWTVVGYDPAG
;
A
#
# COMPACT_ATOMS: atom_id res chain seq x y z
N MET A 1 -6.40 16.50 -12.21
CA MET A 1 -6.31 17.68 -11.33
C MET A 1 -6.94 17.33 -10.00
N ASN A 2 -6.46 17.93 -8.91
CA ASN A 2 -6.91 17.67 -7.55
C ASN A 2 -6.79 18.97 -6.75
N ASP A 3 -7.89 19.46 -6.20
CA ASP A 3 -7.93 20.69 -5.37
C ASP A 3 -7.99 20.39 -3.87
N GLY A 4 -7.85 19.12 -3.48
CA GLY A 4 -7.96 18.65 -2.10
C GLY A 4 -9.39 18.39 -1.63
N GLN A 5 -10.41 18.87 -2.35
CA GLN A 5 -11.83 18.55 -2.12
C GLN A 5 -12.36 17.55 -3.14
N LYS A 6 -11.96 17.70 -4.40
CA LYS A 6 -12.32 16.85 -5.53
C LYS A 6 -11.09 16.59 -6.40
N LYS A 7 -11.08 15.41 -7.01
CA LYS A 7 -10.15 15.07 -8.08
C LYS A 7 -10.93 14.91 -9.37
N TRP A 8 -10.41 15.41 -10.48
CA TRP A 8 -11.06 15.22 -11.77
C TRP A 8 -10.07 15.00 -12.92
N GLN A 9 -10.55 14.28 -13.93
CA GLN A 9 -9.87 14.04 -15.18
C GLN A 9 -10.71 14.59 -16.33
N ILE A 10 -10.09 15.42 -17.16
CA ILE A 10 -10.71 15.96 -18.37
C ILE A 10 -10.38 14.98 -19.51
N ARG A 11 -11.41 14.54 -20.24
CA ARG A 11 -11.27 13.79 -21.49
C ARG A 11 -11.70 14.67 -22.66
N PRO A 12 -10.75 15.33 -23.34
CA PRO A 12 -11.07 16.26 -24.42
C PRO A 12 -11.83 15.61 -25.58
N ASP A 13 -11.44 14.38 -25.93
CA ASP A 13 -12.03 13.63 -27.04
C ASP A 13 -13.51 13.29 -26.80
N GLU A 14 -13.89 13.07 -25.54
CA GLU A 14 -15.26 12.78 -25.10
C GLU A 14 -16.04 14.03 -24.67
N LYS A 15 -15.40 15.20 -24.66
CA LYS A 15 -15.90 16.43 -23.99
C LYS A 15 -16.51 16.13 -22.62
N SER A 16 -15.81 15.35 -21.81
CA SER A 16 -16.32 14.88 -20.52
C SER A 16 -15.31 15.14 -19.39
N VAL A 17 -15.82 15.40 -18.19
CA VAL A 17 -15.03 15.53 -16.96
C VAL A 17 -15.48 14.47 -15.98
N TYR A 18 -14.56 13.58 -15.59
CA TYR A 18 -14.81 12.53 -14.61
C TYR A 18 -14.35 13.00 -13.24
N VAL A 19 -15.23 12.93 -12.24
CA VAL A 19 -14.96 13.39 -10.86
C VAL A 19 -14.81 12.19 -9.92
N PHE A 20 -13.81 12.26 -9.04
CA PHE A 20 -13.36 11.20 -8.13
C PHE A 20 -13.09 11.75 -6.72
N ALA A 21 -12.94 10.84 -5.76
CA ALA A 21 -12.41 11.14 -4.43
C ALA A 21 -11.08 11.93 -4.49
N PRO A 22 -10.89 12.94 -3.63
CA PRO A 22 -9.62 13.66 -3.52
C PRO A 22 -8.50 12.78 -2.94
N PHE A 23 -8.85 11.83 -2.07
CA PHE A 23 -7.93 10.87 -1.46
C PHE A 23 -8.41 9.43 -1.72
N PRO A 24 -7.49 8.47 -1.97
CA PRO A 24 -6.07 8.70 -2.21
C PRO A 24 -5.81 9.32 -3.60
N ASP A 25 -4.65 9.92 -3.79
CA ASP A 25 -4.21 10.42 -5.11
C ASP A 25 -3.15 9.49 -5.72
N PRO A 26 -3.54 8.53 -6.58
CA PRO A 26 -2.60 7.60 -7.19
C PRO A 26 -1.81 8.23 -8.36
N TYR A 27 -2.21 9.41 -8.85
CA TYR A 27 -1.62 10.04 -10.04
C TYR A 27 -0.48 11.00 -9.67
N ARG A 28 0.37 10.59 -8.72
CA ARG A 28 1.57 11.35 -8.35
C ARG A 28 2.59 11.24 -9.48
N PHE A 29 3.26 12.35 -9.77
CA PHE A 29 4.30 12.41 -10.78
C PHE A 29 5.46 11.46 -10.38
N VAL A 30 5.98 10.69 -11.33
CA VAL A 30 7.02 9.65 -11.09
C VAL A 30 8.29 10.23 -10.45
N PHE A 31 8.54 11.52 -10.65
CA PHE A 31 9.66 12.27 -10.07
C PHE A 31 9.16 13.45 -9.24
N GLU A 32 8.50 13.15 -8.12
CA GLU A 32 7.97 14.15 -7.19
C GLU A 32 9.09 14.67 -6.28
N ILE A 33 9.28 15.99 -6.26
CA ILE A 33 10.44 16.63 -5.61
C ILE A 33 10.51 16.31 -4.11
N GLY A 34 9.40 16.38 -3.38
CA GLY A 34 9.35 16.11 -1.94
C GLY A 34 9.79 14.67 -1.63
N LYS A 35 9.19 13.70 -2.31
CA LYS A 35 9.50 12.27 -2.16
C LYS A 35 10.97 11.97 -2.43
N GLU A 36 11.55 12.58 -3.46
CA GLU A 36 12.96 12.37 -3.78
C GLU A 36 13.90 12.96 -2.72
N ILE A 37 13.54 14.11 -2.15
CA ILE A 37 14.29 14.70 -1.02
C ILE A 37 14.29 13.73 0.17
N ASP A 38 13.14 13.15 0.51
CA ASP A 38 13.03 12.20 1.61
C ASP A 38 13.76 10.88 1.32
N GLN A 39 13.66 10.36 0.10
CA GLN A 39 14.41 9.17 -0.33
C GLN A 39 15.92 9.39 -0.23
N VAL A 40 16.42 10.56 -0.63
CA VAL A 40 17.83 10.90 -0.50
C VAL A 40 18.22 11.01 0.98
N LYS A 41 17.45 11.72 1.81
CA LYS A 41 17.74 11.87 3.25
C LYS A 41 17.82 10.53 3.99
N ASN A 42 16.98 9.57 3.60
CA ASN A 42 16.90 8.24 4.21
C ASN A 42 17.79 7.19 3.53
N ALA A 43 18.62 7.59 2.55
CA ALA A 43 19.49 6.65 1.84
C ALA A 43 20.62 6.12 2.75
N LEU A 44 20.98 4.85 2.56
CA LEU A 44 22.11 4.22 3.26
C LEU A 44 23.44 4.91 2.95
N LYS A 45 23.58 5.40 1.72
CA LYS A 45 24.77 6.10 1.26
C LYS A 45 24.43 7.08 0.14
N ILE A 46 25.03 8.26 0.23
CA ILE A 46 25.04 9.26 -0.84
C ILE A 46 26.49 9.54 -1.20
N THR A 47 26.78 9.65 -2.50
CA THR A 47 28.13 10.02 -2.99
C THR A 47 28.00 11.04 -4.11
N ASN A 48 28.68 12.17 -4.00
CA ASN A 48 28.80 13.10 -5.12
C ASN A 48 29.75 12.49 -6.15
N VAL A 49 29.23 12.24 -7.36
CA VAL A 49 29.95 11.61 -8.47
C VAL A 49 30.24 12.57 -9.62
N GLY A 50 29.91 13.86 -9.47
CA GLY A 50 30.21 14.88 -10.46
C GLY A 50 29.29 16.09 -10.39
N SER A 51 29.35 16.89 -11.45
CA SER A 51 28.50 18.06 -11.65
C SER A 51 28.06 18.13 -13.11
N ASP A 52 26.86 18.65 -13.35
CA ASP A 52 26.27 18.74 -14.69
C ASP A 52 25.34 19.95 -14.78
N ILE A 53 24.83 20.25 -15.97
CA ILE A 53 23.84 21.31 -16.19
C ILE A 53 22.51 20.68 -16.61
N VAL A 54 21.46 20.94 -15.84
CA VAL A 54 20.08 20.50 -16.14
C VAL A 54 19.22 21.75 -16.30
N SER A 55 18.60 21.89 -17.46
CA SER A 55 17.70 23.02 -17.79
C SER A 55 18.31 24.39 -17.50
N GLY A 56 19.58 24.55 -17.89
CA GLY A 56 20.34 25.78 -17.72
C GLY A 56 20.88 26.03 -16.31
N ARG A 57 20.60 25.13 -15.36
CA ARG A 57 21.00 25.28 -13.95
C ARG A 57 22.16 24.34 -13.60
N LYS A 58 23.09 24.82 -12.76
CA LYS A 58 24.23 24.02 -12.30
C LYS A 58 23.79 23.06 -11.21
N THR A 59 24.11 21.78 -11.40
CA THR A 59 23.70 20.69 -10.50
C THR A 59 24.89 19.87 -10.01
N ASP A 60 24.77 19.33 -8.81
CA ASP A 60 25.60 18.23 -8.32
C ASP A 60 24.94 16.90 -8.71
N VAL A 61 25.73 15.95 -9.20
CA VAL A 61 25.27 14.59 -9.53
C VAL A 61 25.55 13.70 -8.34
N LEU A 62 24.50 13.24 -7.69
CA LEU A 62 24.59 12.37 -6.53
C LEU A 62 24.20 10.95 -6.92
N GLU A 63 25.04 9.98 -6.56
CA GLU A 63 24.69 8.57 -6.56
C GLU A 63 24.09 8.21 -5.20
N VAL A 64 22.88 7.66 -5.22
CA VAL A 64 22.07 7.37 -4.05
C VAL A 64 21.92 5.86 -3.94
N THR A 65 22.35 5.30 -2.81
CA THR A 65 22.14 3.90 -2.45
C THR A 65 20.98 3.84 -1.46
N PRO A 66 19.76 3.49 -1.90
CA PRO A 66 18.61 3.38 -1.01
C PRO A 66 18.74 2.17 -0.07
N GLU A 67 17.89 2.11 0.96
CA GLU A 67 17.76 0.93 1.83
C GLU A 67 17.29 -0.31 1.05
N GLY A 68 16.43 -0.11 0.06
CA GLY A 68 15.97 -1.15 -0.86
C GLY A 68 16.05 -0.71 -2.33
N GLY A 69 16.39 -1.66 -3.21
CA GLY A 69 16.55 -1.42 -4.64
C GLY A 69 17.99 -1.15 -5.07
N LEU A 70 18.19 -0.81 -6.34
CA LEU A 70 19.51 -0.57 -6.91
C LEU A 70 19.92 0.91 -6.79
N PRO A 71 21.23 1.22 -6.68
CA PRO A 71 21.70 2.59 -6.71
C PRO A 71 21.25 3.35 -7.95
N TYR A 72 20.83 4.59 -7.77
CA TYR A 72 20.37 5.48 -8.83
C TYR A 72 21.09 6.82 -8.75
N ARG A 73 20.88 7.68 -9.74
CA ARG A 73 21.47 9.03 -9.76
C ARG A 73 20.40 10.11 -9.74
N ILE A 74 20.70 11.18 -9.02
CA ILE A 74 19.87 12.38 -8.95
C ILE A 74 20.75 13.62 -9.16
N TRP A 75 20.22 14.61 -9.88
CA TRP A 75 20.88 15.88 -10.14
C TRP A 75 20.22 16.93 -9.29
N VAL A 76 20.97 17.49 -8.34
CA VAL A 76 20.46 18.44 -7.36
C VAL A 76 20.98 19.83 -7.70
N ASP A 77 20.06 20.79 -7.87
CA ASP A 77 20.39 22.18 -8.13
C ASP A 77 21.28 22.76 -7.03
N THR A 78 22.40 23.36 -7.44
CA THR A 78 23.39 23.87 -6.47
C THR A 78 22.92 25.09 -5.70
N GLU A 79 21.92 25.82 -6.21
CA GLU A 79 21.35 27.01 -5.58
C GLU A 79 20.16 26.67 -4.69
N THR A 80 19.10 26.07 -5.25
CA THR A 80 17.84 25.76 -4.55
C THR A 80 17.88 24.47 -3.74
N LYS A 81 18.87 23.60 -4.00
CA LYS A 81 18.98 22.24 -3.43
C LYS A 81 17.84 21.30 -3.84
N LEU A 82 17.08 21.64 -4.87
CA LEU A 82 15.98 20.83 -5.37
C LEU A 82 16.47 19.87 -6.47
N PRO A 83 15.94 18.63 -6.50
CA PRO A 83 16.26 17.67 -7.54
C PRO A 83 15.62 18.06 -8.87
N LEU A 84 16.43 18.13 -9.93
CA LEU A 84 15.99 18.55 -11.27
C LEU A 84 15.91 17.39 -12.27
N GLN A 85 16.60 16.28 -11.98
CA GLN A 85 16.61 15.09 -12.81
C GLN A 85 16.90 13.85 -11.99
N LYS A 86 16.29 12.74 -12.39
CA LYS A 86 16.53 11.39 -11.88
C LYS A 86 16.90 10.46 -13.02
N GLN A 87 17.86 9.59 -12.75
CA GLN A 87 18.23 8.49 -13.62
C GLN A 87 18.18 7.21 -12.79
N THR A 88 17.31 6.29 -13.18
CA THR A 88 17.17 5.00 -12.49
C THR A 88 18.41 4.13 -12.68
N ALA A 89 18.54 3.09 -11.86
CA ALA A 89 19.47 2.01 -12.15
C ALA A 89 19.19 1.41 -13.54
N MET A 90 20.24 0.88 -14.17
CA MET A 90 20.08 0.07 -15.38
C MET A 90 19.54 -1.30 -14.97
N GLN A 91 18.38 -1.69 -15.49
CA GLN A 91 17.81 -3.02 -15.30
C GLN A 91 17.43 -3.62 -16.65
N ASN A 92 17.94 -4.82 -16.96
CA ASN A 92 17.70 -5.51 -18.24
C ASN A 92 17.93 -4.62 -19.48
N ALA A 93 19.00 -3.82 -19.44
CA ALA A 93 19.37 -2.82 -20.45
C ALA A 93 18.41 -1.62 -20.61
N LEU A 94 17.43 -1.47 -19.74
CA LEU A 94 16.57 -0.29 -19.66
C LEU A 94 17.03 0.62 -18.52
N GLN A 95 17.13 1.90 -18.83
CA GLN A 95 17.40 2.96 -17.86
C GLN A 95 16.49 4.13 -18.17
N HIS A 96 15.73 4.57 -17.17
CA HIS A 96 14.84 5.70 -17.30
C HIS A 96 15.53 6.96 -16.83
N LYS A 97 15.35 8.03 -17.60
CA LYS A 97 15.80 9.37 -17.24
C LYS A 97 14.61 10.30 -17.28
N VAL A 98 14.32 10.94 -16.16
CA VAL A 98 13.24 11.91 -16.00
C VAL A 98 13.89 13.24 -15.59
N ALA A 99 13.58 14.31 -16.31
CA ALA A 99 14.15 15.64 -16.06
C ALA A 99 13.07 16.71 -16.24
N TYR A 100 13.10 17.72 -15.38
CA TYR A 100 12.35 18.95 -15.63
C TYR A 100 13.01 19.69 -16.79
N THR A 101 12.28 19.88 -17.90
CA THR A 101 12.78 20.62 -19.07
C THR A 101 12.63 22.13 -18.93
N ASN A 102 11.68 22.57 -18.10
CA ASN A 102 11.52 23.94 -17.64
C ASN A 102 11.06 23.91 -16.18
N ILE A 103 11.58 24.80 -15.35
CA ILE A 103 11.19 24.96 -13.95
C ILE A 103 11.34 26.41 -13.52
N GLU A 104 10.30 26.94 -12.88
CA GLU A 104 10.26 28.28 -12.31
C GLU A 104 9.95 28.18 -10.83
N PHE A 105 10.69 28.93 -10.01
CA PHE A 105 10.50 28.98 -8.57
C PHE A 105 9.77 30.28 -8.24
N MET A 106 8.60 30.16 -7.62
CA MET A 106 7.72 31.27 -7.31
C MET A 106 7.41 31.27 -5.82
N ASP A 107 7.27 32.47 -5.24
CA ASP A 107 6.92 32.63 -3.82
C ASP A 107 5.46 32.24 -3.50
N SER A 108 4.61 32.14 -4.53
CA SER A 108 3.21 31.72 -4.38
C SER A 108 2.71 31.03 -5.65
N ILE A 109 1.72 30.15 -5.50
CA ILE A 109 1.09 29.44 -6.63
C ILE A 109 0.19 30.43 -7.40
N PRO A 110 0.37 30.57 -8.73
CA PRO A 110 -0.49 31.41 -9.56
C PRO A 110 -1.98 31.07 -9.40
N SER A 111 -2.83 32.08 -9.30
CA SER A 111 -4.27 31.87 -9.10
C SER A 111 -4.94 31.11 -10.25
N GLU A 112 -4.37 31.18 -11.46
CA GLU A 112 -4.83 30.43 -12.63
C GLU A 112 -4.60 28.92 -12.49
N LEU A 113 -3.62 28.48 -11.69
CA LEU A 113 -3.36 27.06 -11.42
C LEU A 113 -4.23 26.50 -10.28
N ILE A 114 -4.83 27.37 -9.48
CA ILE A 114 -5.72 27.01 -8.37
C ILE A 114 -7.20 27.03 -8.82
N SER A 115 -7.55 27.87 -9.78
CA SER A 115 -8.92 28.07 -10.29
C SER A 115 -9.25 27.20 -11.50
N ALA A 116 -8.95 25.90 -11.42
CA ALA A 116 -9.25 25.02 -12.52
C ALA A 116 -10.73 24.59 -12.52
N GLY A 117 -11.60 25.43 -13.09
CA GLY A 117 -13.00 25.09 -13.34
C GLY A 117 -13.17 24.01 -14.42
N PHE A 118 -14.38 23.45 -14.53
CA PHE A 118 -14.71 22.55 -15.63
C PHE A 118 -14.77 23.33 -16.95
N PRO A 119 -14.15 22.84 -18.04
CA PRO A 119 -14.23 23.53 -19.33
C PRO A 119 -15.69 23.68 -19.79
N GLU A 120 -16.02 24.83 -20.35
CA GLU A 120 -17.38 25.11 -20.82
C GLU A 120 -17.83 24.09 -21.88
N GLY A 121 -19.07 23.62 -21.78
CA GLY A 121 -19.65 22.64 -22.70
C GLY A 121 -19.21 21.19 -22.49
N TYR A 122 -18.43 20.89 -21.45
CA TYR A 122 -18.09 19.51 -21.09
C TYR A 122 -19.19 18.90 -20.22
N LYS A 123 -19.49 17.62 -20.44
CA LYS A 123 -20.38 16.84 -19.57
C LYS A 123 -19.62 16.43 -18.31
N VAL A 124 -20.11 16.83 -17.15
CA VAL A 124 -19.59 16.33 -15.87
C VAL A 124 -20.20 14.97 -15.58
N ILE A 125 -19.35 13.98 -15.35
CA ILE A 125 -19.72 12.61 -14.98
C ILE A 125 -19.21 12.39 -13.56
N GLU A 126 -20.13 12.39 -12.60
CA GLU A 126 -19.84 12.00 -11.23
C GLU A 126 -19.86 10.47 -11.16
N THR A 127 -18.68 9.86 -11.19
CA THR A 127 -18.51 8.42 -11.01
C THR A 127 -18.42 8.00 -9.54
N TYR A 128 -18.52 8.98 -8.63
CA TYR A 128 -18.29 8.81 -7.21
C TYR A 128 -19.63 8.90 -6.50
N SER A 129 -20.16 7.78 -6.00
CA SER A 129 -21.46 7.68 -5.33
C SER A 129 -21.45 8.23 -3.89
N GLU A 130 -20.54 9.14 -3.61
CA GLU A 130 -20.28 9.64 -2.28
C GLU A 130 -20.89 11.02 -2.06
N GLN A 131 -21.56 11.14 -0.93
CA GLN A 131 -22.22 12.36 -0.51
C GLN A 131 -21.55 12.88 0.75
N SER A 132 -20.99 14.09 0.67
CA SER A 132 -20.51 14.82 1.84
C SER A 132 -21.70 15.29 2.68
N VAL A 133 -21.56 15.15 3.99
CA VAL A 133 -22.58 15.58 4.97
C VAL A 133 -21.93 16.46 6.03
N SER A 134 -22.74 17.27 6.70
CA SER A 134 -22.23 18.28 7.64
C SER A 134 -22.03 17.75 9.06
N ASN A 135 -22.65 16.62 9.39
CA ASN A 135 -22.65 16.03 10.73
C ASN A 135 -22.90 14.51 10.70
N ILE A 136 -22.75 13.87 11.86
CA ILE A 136 -22.88 12.41 12.00
C ILE A 136 -24.35 12.00 11.86
N GLU A 137 -25.30 12.82 12.30
CA GLU A 137 -26.73 12.54 12.22
C GLU A 137 -27.21 12.37 10.77
N GLU A 138 -26.76 13.25 9.87
CA GLU A 138 -27.01 13.14 8.43
C GLU A 138 -26.38 11.87 7.85
N ALA A 139 -25.16 11.52 8.29
CA ALA A 139 -24.51 10.28 7.86
C ALA A 139 -25.32 9.04 8.29
N GLN A 140 -25.83 9.05 9.53
CA GLN A 140 -26.66 7.98 10.08
C GLN A 140 -27.97 7.81 9.31
N GLU A 141 -28.63 8.91 8.93
CA GLU A 141 -29.87 8.88 8.16
C GLU A 141 -29.65 8.22 6.78
N ILE A 142 -28.57 8.59 6.09
CA ILE A 142 -28.27 8.05 4.74
C ILE A 142 -27.81 6.59 4.82
N ALA A 143 -26.97 6.26 5.81
CA ALA A 143 -26.37 4.94 5.97
C ALA A 143 -27.34 3.91 6.58
N GLY A 144 -28.33 4.37 7.35
CA GLY A 144 -29.34 3.51 7.97
C GLY A 144 -28.82 2.70 9.16
N PHE A 145 -27.81 3.21 9.85
CA PHE A 145 -27.30 2.65 11.11
C PHE A 145 -26.71 3.75 12.01
N ALA A 146 -26.52 3.43 13.29
CA ALA A 146 -25.84 4.33 14.22
C ALA A 146 -24.33 4.28 13.97
N VAL A 147 -23.78 5.39 13.51
CA VAL A 147 -22.36 5.55 13.18
C VAL A 147 -21.55 5.57 14.48
N THR A 148 -20.48 4.80 14.50
CA THR A 148 -19.54 4.73 15.61
C THR A 148 -18.53 5.86 15.50
N VAL A 149 -18.54 6.75 16.50
CA VAL A 149 -17.57 7.84 16.60
C VAL A 149 -16.42 7.41 17.53
N PRO A 150 -15.15 7.61 17.13
CA PRO A 150 -14.01 7.33 18.00
C PRO A 150 -14.06 8.09 19.35
N GLU A 151 -13.59 7.49 20.45
CA GLU A 151 -13.54 8.09 21.81
C GLU A 151 -12.49 9.21 21.96
N GLY A 152 -11.98 9.71 20.85
CA GLY A 152 -10.89 10.65 20.72
C GLY A 152 -10.14 10.40 19.42
N ILE A 153 -9.13 11.22 19.16
CA ILE A 153 -8.23 11.04 18.00
C ILE A 153 -6.79 11.30 18.42
N PRO A 154 -5.81 10.71 17.71
CA PRO A 154 -4.40 11.04 17.92
C PRO A 154 -4.12 12.54 17.80
N GLU A 155 -3.11 13.01 18.52
CA GLU A 155 -2.75 14.43 18.57
C GLU A 155 -2.36 14.97 17.18
N GLY A 156 -2.76 16.22 16.91
CA GLY A 156 -2.46 16.90 15.65
C GLY A 156 -3.52 16.68 14.56
N TYR A 157 -4.37 15.65 14.66
CA TYR A 157 -5.44 15.42 13.70
C TYR A 157 -6.71 16.18 14.04
N ASN A 158 -7.46 16.56 13.01
CA ASN A 158 -8.81 17.13 13.12
C ASN A 158 -9.74 16.44 12.12
N LEU A 159 -11.02 16.32 12.48
CA LEU A 159 -12.05 15.87 11.54
C LEU A 159 -12.18 16.90 10.41
N ASP A 160 -11.84 16.49 9.20
CA ASP A 160 -11.84 17.30 7.98
C ASP A 160 -13.14 17.14 7.20
N GLY A 161 -13.75 15.94 7.24
CA GLY A 161 -14.98 15.68 6.52
C GLY A 161 -15.68 14.38 6.90
N ILE A 162 -16.99 14.36 6.65
CA ILE A 162 -17.85 13.18 6.78
C ILE A 162 -18.46 12.91 5.43
N THR A 163 -18.34 11.68 4.95
CA THR A 163 -18.84 11.29 3.64
C THR A 163 -19.53 9.94 3.72
N VAL A 164 -20.60 9.75 2.94
CA VAL A 164 -21.31 8.47 2.83
C VAL A 164 -21.23 7.95 1.41
N VAL A 165 -20.70 6.74 1.21
CA VAL A 165 -20.83 5.98 -0.04
C VAL A 165 -22.28 5.50 -0.12
N THR A 166 -23.11 6.21 -0.87
CA THR A 166 -24.57 6.10 -0.76
C THR A 166 -25.12 4.75 -1.21
N ASP A 167 -24.52 4.16 -2.26
CA ASP A 167 -24.90 2.84 -2.81
C ASP A 167 -24.44 1.69 -1.90
N GLU A 168 -23.27 1.85 -1.28
CA GLU A 168 -22.65 0.84 -0.44
C GLU A 168 -23.07 0.94 1.05
N LYS A 169 -23.65 2.08 1.44
CA LYS A 169 -23.98 2.43 2.83
C LYS A 169 -22.74 2.34 3.74
N ILE A 170 -21.65 2.96 3.30
CA ILE A 170 -20.40 3.07 4.05
C ILE A 170 -20.22 4.51 4.50
N VAL A 171 -19.97 4.72 5.79
CA VAL A 171 -19.62 6.03 6.34
C VAL A 171 -18.11 6.16 6.41
N LYS A 172 -17.63 7.34 6.05
CA LYS A 172 -16.22 7.74 6.11
C LYS A 172 -16.05 8.95 7.00
N LEU A 173 -15.15 8.82 7.97
CA LEU A 173 -14.69 9.93 8.79
C LEU A 173 -13.24 10.24 8.39
N GLN A 174 -13.03 11.39 7.77
CA GLN A 174 -11.72 11.82 7.28
C GLN A 174 -11.06 12.75 8.28
N TYR A 175 -9.82 12.44 8.66
CA TYR A 175 -9.01 13.21 9.58
C TYR A 175 -7.73 13.69 8.91
N LYS A 176 -7.28 14.91 9.24
CA LYS A 176 -6.04 15.51 8.70
C LYS A 176 -5.21 16.23 9.76
N THR A 177 -3.89 16.24 9.59
CA THR A 177 -2.96 16.98 10.48
C THR A 177 -2.85 18.47 10.18
N GLY A 178 -3.38 18.93 9.03
CA GLY A 178 -3.32 20.33 8.62
C GLY A 178 -3.60 20.51 7.13
N THR A 179 -3.13 21.62 6.57
CA THR A 179 -3.23 21.93 5.14
C THR A 179 -1.83 21.97 4.52
N GLY A 180 -1.68 21.54 3.27
CA GLY A 180 -0.41 21.57 2.54
C GLY A 180 0.17 20.18 2.23
N ILE A 181 1.41 20.16 1.73
CA ILE A 181 2.07 18.96 1.17
C ILE A 181 2.43 17.90 2.23
N ASP A 182 2.67 18.34 3.47
CA ASP A 182 2.98 17.45 4.61
C ASP A 182 1.71 17.03 5.38
N SER A 183 0.52 17.37 4.85
CA SER A 183 -0.75 16.98 5.46
C SER A 183 -0.93 15.47 5.34
N LYS A 184 -1.00 14.80 6.48
CA LYS A 184 -1.33 13.39 6.58
C LYS A 184 -2.85 13.24 6.59
N THR A 185 -3.36 12.24 5.89
CA THR A 185 -4.79 11.92 5.80
C THR A 185 -5.05 10.52 6.33
N VAL A 186 -6.03 10.40 7.22
CA VAL A 186 -6.55 9.13 7.72
C VAL A 186 -8.05 9.09 7.49
N ILE A 187 -8.56 7.96 7.01
CA ILE A 187 -9.99 7.73 6.83
C ILE A 187 -10.39 6.50 7.64
N ILE A 188 -11.37 6.69 8.52
CA ILE A 188 -12.08 5.59 9.17
C ILE A 188 -13.31 5.27 8.33
N LEU A 189 -13.45 4.00 7.95
CA LEU A 189 -14.60 3.46 7.24
C LEU A 189 -15.41 2.58 8.17
N GLU A 190 -16.73 2.70 8.12
CA GLU A 190 -17.69 1.84 8.81
C GLU A 190 -18.82 1.45 7.87
N GLY A 191 -19.16 0.16 7.84
CA GLY A 191 -20.23 -0.35 7.00
C GLY A 191 -20.64 -1.77 7.40
N LYS A 192 -21.76 -2.24 6.82
CA LYS A 192 -22.20 -3.63 7.03
C LYS A 192 -21.41 -4.57 6.11
N PRO A 193 -20.89 -5.71 6.61
CA PRO A 193 -20.17 -6.65 5.79
C PRO A 193 -21.11 -7.26 4.73
N LYS A 194 -20.67 -7.27 3.47
CA LYS A 194 -21.41 -7.89 2.34
C LYS A 194 -20.91 -9.29 1.99
N GLU A 195 -19.69 -9.62 2.40
CA GLU A 195 -18.99 -10.87 2.07
C GLU A 195 -18.37 -11.53 3.31
N GLU A 196 -17.76 -12.71 3.14
CA GLU A 196 -16.97 -13.34 4.20
C GLU A 196 -15.69 -12.54 4.48
N PHE A 197 -15.24 -12.51 5.74
CA PHE A 197 -13.97 -11.86 6.07
C PHE A 197 -12.81 -12.74 5.63
N LYS A 198 -12.12 -12.34 4.56
CA LYS A 198 -10.93 -13.03 4.04
C LYS A 198 -9.78 -12.03 3.94
N PRO A 199 -8.77 -12.13 4.82
CA PRO A 199 -7.55 -11.33 4.70
C PRO A 199 -6.80 -11.65 3.40
N ASN A 200 -6.13 -10.66 2.84
CA ASN A 200 -5.18 -10.88 1.76
C ASN A 200 -4.03 -11.79 2.23
N PRO A 201 -3.58 -12.79 1.47
CA PRO A 201 -2.47 -13.67 1.87
C PRO A 201 -1.18 -12.93 2.26
N SER A 202 -0.89 -11.80 1.60
CA SER A 202 0.28 -10.97 1.86
C SER A 202 0.12 -10.02 3.05
N SER A 203 -1.08 -9.94 3.65
CA SER A 203 -1.35 -9.08 4.80
C SER A 203 -0.69 -9.59 6.07
N ILE A 204 -0.30 -8.65 6.93
CA ILE A 204 0.05 -8.93 8.32
C ILE A 204 -1.25 -9.29 9.05
N LEU A 205 -1.22 -10.38 9.82
CA LEU A 205 -2.35 -10.85 10.60
C LEU A 205 -2.17 -10.45 12.06
N SER A 206 -3.14 -9.70 12.59
CA SER A 206 -3.21 -9.35 14.01
C SER A 206 -4.55 -9.80 14.61
N LYS A 207 -4.78 -9.46 15.87
CA LYS A 207 -5.99 -9.76 16.63
C LYS A 207 -6.57 -8.51 17.28
N SER A 208 -7.89 -8.49 17.39
CA SER A 208 -8.64 -7.56 18.24
C SER A 208 -9.64 -8.35 19.04
N ASN A 209 -9.45 -8.45 20.36
CA ASN A 209 -10.28 -9.28 21.24
C ASN A 209 -10.46 -10.73 20.73
N GLY A 210 -9.39 -11.29 20.13
CA GLY A 210 -9.38 -12.64 19.54
C GLY A 210 -9.94 -12.75 18.12
N ALA A 211 -10.61 -11.73 17.60
CA ALA A 211 -11.05 -11.67 16.20
C ALA A 211 -9.89 -11.31 15.26
N ASP A 212 -9.95 -11.79 14.02
CA ASP A 212 -8.92 -11.53 13.00
C ASP A 212 -8.90 -10.05 12.59
N VAL A 213 -7.69 -9.51 12.48
CA VAL A 213 -7.41 -8.17 11.96
C VAL A 213 -6.45 -8.31 10.78
N GLU A 214 -6.79 -7.67 9.67
CA GLU A 214 -5.93 -7.58 8.49
C GLU A 214 -5.18 -6.24 8.51
N ILE A 215 -3.86 -6.28 8.35
CA ILE A 215 -3.03 -5.09 8.17
C ILE A 215 -2.31 -5.18 6.83
N GLN A 216 -2.50 -4.19 5.97
CA GLN A 216 -1.78 -4.07 4.70
C GLN A 216 -0.90 -2.81 4.72
N SER A 217 0.38 -2.97 4.38
CA SER A 217 1.31 -1.85 4.23
C SER A 217 2.31 -2.19 3.11
N PRO A 218 2.16 -1.61 1.91
CA PRO A 218 1.02 -0.79 1.48
C PRO A 218 -0.25 -1.61 1.22
N VAL A 219 -1.36 -0.93 0.89
CA VAL A 219 -2.60 -1.58 0.44
C VAL A 219 -2.40 -2.18 -0.96
N GLN A 220 -2.16 -3.49 -1.02
CA GLN A 220 -1.90 -4.20 -2.28
C GLN A 220 -3.20 -4.48 -3.03
N MET A 221 -4.23 -4.93 -2.32
CA MET A 221 -5.54 -5.27 -2.89
C MET A 221 -6.67 -4.82 -1.98
N GLY A 222 -7.74 -4.31 -2.57
CA GLY A 222 -9.00 -4.04 -1.87
C GLY A 222 -9.79 -5.33 -1.66
N SER A 223 -10.46 -5.43 -0.51
CA SER A 223 -11.50 -6.42 -0.23
C SER A 223 -12.49 -5.80 0.76
N GLY A 224 -13.74 -6.27 0.75
CA GLY A 224 -14.81 -5.82 1.64
C GLY A 224 -14.94 -4.31 1.63
N ILE A 225 -14.88 -3.71 2.83
CA ILE A 225 -15.08 -2.26 2.97
C ILE A 225 -13.97 -1.43 2.33
N LEU A 226 -12.77 -1.97 2.09
CA LEU A 226 -11.71 -1.25 1.38
C LEU A 226 -12.05 -1.11 -0.10
N ASP A 227 -12.58 -2.14 -0.75
CA ASP A 227 -12.93 -2.08 -2.18
C ASP A 227 -14.22 -1.29 -2.41
N ALA A 228 -15.25 -1.56 -1.59
CA ALA A 228 -16.52 -0.87 -1.64
C ALA A 228 -16.42 0.60 -1.18
N GLY A 229 -15.49 0.87 -0.27
CA GLY A 229 -15.26 2.19 0.29
C GLY A 229 -14.44 3.09 -0.62
N GLY A 230 -13.60 2.59 -1.53
CA GLY A 230 -12.83 3.46 -2.42
C GLY A 230 -11.67 2.77 -3.13
N ALA A 231 -11.01 3.50 -4.01
CA ALA A 231 -9.88 2.98 -4.79
C ALA A 231 -8.57 3.06 -3.98
N TYR A 232 -8.45 2.26 -2.91
CA TYR A 232 -7.24 2.19 -2.08
C TYR A 232 -6.20 1.17 -2.58
N ALA A 233 -6.64 0.17 -3.35
CA ALA A 233 -5.80 -0.89 -3.86
C ALA A 233 -4.67 -0.38 -4.79
N GLY A 234 -3.47 -0.94 -4.62
CA GLY A 234 -2.32 -0.67 -5.50
C GLY A 234 -1.62 0.66 -5.24
N ILE A 235 -1.93 1.33 -4.14
CA ILE A 235 -1.31 2.62 -3.78
C ILE A 235 -0.18 2.37 -2.79
N THR A 236 1.03 2.66 -3.22
CA THR A 236 2.27 2.29 -2.51
C THR A 236 2.54 3.07 -1.23
N ASP A 237 1.85 4.21 -1.06
CA ASP A 237 2.14 5.18 0.00
C ASP A 237 1.01 5.21 1.05
N ILE A 238 0.06 4.27 1.01
CA ILE A 238 -1.00 4.15 2.02
C ILE A 238 -1.01 2.75 2.62
N SER A 239 -1.33 2.68 3.90
CA SER A 239 -1.52 1.45 4.65
C SER A 239 -2.96 1.37 5.17
N SER A 240 -3.43 0.18 5.50
CA SER A 240 -4.77 -0.03 6.04
C SER A 240 -4.80 -1.08 7.14
N ILE A 241 -5.74 -0.92 8.08
CA ILE A 241 -6.13 -1.91 9.07
C ILE A 241 -7.62 -2.20 8.88
N ARG A 242 -8.01 -3.46 8.72
CA ARG A 242 -9.41 -3.88 8.48
C ARG A 242 -9.81 -4.99 9.43
N TRP A 243 -10.98 -4.88 10.04
CA TRP A 243 -11.50 -5.87 10.99
C TRP A 243 -13.02 -5.85 11.05
N ARG A 244 -13.61 -6.78 11.80
CA ARG A 244 -15.05 -6.83 12.06
C ARG A 244 -15.33 -6.84 13.54
N GLN A 245 -16.32 -6.07 13.96
CA GLN A 245 -16.86 -6.07 15.32
C GLN A 245 -18.33 -5.62 15.29
N ASP A 246 -19.13 -6.11 16.25
CA ASP A 246 -20.53 -5.69 16.44
C ASP A 246 -21.41 -5.67 15.18
N LYS A 247 -21.20 -6.65 14.28
CA LYS A 247 -21.88 -6.83 12.98
C LYS A 247 -21.49 -5.84 11.89
N TYR A 248 -20.49 -5.00 12.14
CA TYR A 248 -19.94 -4.07 11.16
C TYR A 248 -18.54 -4.51 10.74
N GLU A 249 -18.12 -4.01 9.58
CA GLU A 249 -16.75 -4.05 9.11
C GLU A 249 -16.19 -2.63 9.23
N TYR A 250 -14.97 -2.53 9.75
CA TYR A 250 -14.25 -1.28 9.89
C TYR A 250 -12.97 -1.36 9.10
N ALA A 251 -12.54 -0.21 8.59
CA ALA A 251 -11.17 -0.04 8.16
C ALA A 251 -10.64 1.33 8.57
N VAL A 252 -9.35 1.40 8.89
CA VAL A 252 -8.61 2.66 8.99
C VAL A 252 -7.55 2.64 7.89
N VAL A 253 -7.54 3.65 7.02
CA VAL A 253 -6.61 3.76 5.89
C VAL A 253 -5.98 5.14 5.88
N GLY A 254 -4.67 5.23 5.61
CA GLY A 254 -3.99 6.52 5.58
C GLY A 254 -2.56 6.44 5.08
N ASP A 255 -1.97 7.61 4.81
CA ASP A 255 -0.56 7.80 4.43
C ASP A 255 0.34 8.00 5.66
N ILE A 256 0.16 7.13 6.65
CA ILE A 256 0.78 7.19 7.97
C ILE A 256 1.34 5.82 8.37
N SER A 257 2.11 5.76 9.46
CA SER A 257 2.70 4.49 9.92
C SER A 257 1.63 3.50 10.41
N ILE A 258 1.99 2.21 10.45
CA ILE A 258 1.10 1.17 10.98
C ILE A 258 0.78 1.44 12.46
N GLU A 259 1.74 1.92 13.23
CA GLU A 259 1.56 2.25 14.65
C GLU A 259 0.53 3.37 14.83
N GLU A 260 0.62 4.45 14.05
CA GLU A 260 -0.37 5.53 14.09
C GLU A 260 -1.76 5.01 13.64
N LEU A 261 -1.84 4.12 12.63
CA LEU A 261 -3.12 3.50 12.23
C LEU A 261 -3.73 2.65 13.35
N ILE A 262 -2.90 1.88 14.07
CA ILE A 262 -3.34 1.09 15.23
C ILE A 262 -3.88 2.02 16.32
N GLU A 263 -3.21 3.15 16.57
CA GLU A 263 -3.71 4.15 17.52
C GLU A 263 -5.10 4.66 17.12
N PHE A 264 -5.31 5.01 15.85
CA PHE A 264 -6.62 5.41 15.33
C PHE A 264 -7.68 4.32 15.49
N ALA A 265 -7.36 3.08 15.08
CA ALA A 265 -8.28 1.96 15.17
C ALA A 265 -8.68 1.69 16.63
N ASN A 266 -7.73 1.78 17.56
CA ASN A 266 -7.97 1.60 19.00
C ASN A 266 -8.72 2.77 19.65
N LYS A 267 -9.01 3.87 18.93
CA LYS A 267 -9.97 4.88 19.40
C LYS A 267 -11.42 4.51 19.10
N ILE A 268 -11.68 3.51 18.26
CA ILE A 268 -13.05 3.05 18.02
C ILE A 268 -13.49 2.22 19.24
N PRO A 269 -14.62 2.57 19.90
CA PRO A 269 -15.11 1.86 21.07
C PRO A 269 -15.11 0.34 20.90
N GLY A 270 -14.64 -0.39 21.92
CA GLY A 270 -14.56 -1.85 21.91
C GLY A 270 -13.41 -2.44 21.10
N THR A 271 -12.61 -1.63 20.40
CA THR A 271 -11.48 -2.09 19.60
C THR A 271 -10.20 -2.18 20.44
N ASN A 272 -9.47 -3.29 20.34
CA ASN A 272 -8.16 -3.45 20.97
C ASN A 272 -7.24 -4.29 20.06
N ILE A 273 -6.77 -3.66 18.99
CA ILE A 273 -5.83 -4.25 18.03
C ILE A 273 -4.47 -4.39 18.69
N GLU A 274 -3.98 -5.62 18.70
CA GLU A 274 -2.65 -5.98 19.16
C GLU A 274 -1.60 -5.46 18.18
N VAL A 275 -0.51 -4.90 18.70
CA VAL A 275 0.64 -4.54 17.87
C VAL A 275 1.30 -5.84 17.40
N PRO A 276 1.43 -6.09 16.09
CA PRO A 276 2.06 -7.31 15.60
C PRO A 276 3.51 -7.39 16.11
N ALA A 277 3.84 -8.46 16.83
CA ALA A 277 5.23 -8.73 17.19
C ALA A 277 5.98 -9.17 15.94
N SER A 278 6.72 -8.23 15.32
CA SER A 278 7.53 -8.50 14.12
C SER A 278 8.98 -8.86 14.50
N ASP A 279 9.12 -9.88 15.35
CA ASP A 279 10.42 -10.40 15.79
C ASP A 279 11.01 -11.40 14.78
N GLY A 280 10.26 -11.75 13.73
CA GLY A 280 10.69 -12.68 12.68
C GLY A 280 10.89 -14.11 13.18
N ALA A 281 10.23 -14.46 14.30
CA ALA A 281 10.21 -15.79 14.88
C ALA A 281 8.88 -16.49 14.59
N PHE A 282 8.95 -17.76 14.24
CA PHE A 282 7.73 -18.56 14.04
C PHE A 282 7.07 -18.94 15.37
N PRO A 283 5.73 -19.05 15.41
CA PRO A 283 5.00 -19.58 16.57
C PRO A 283 5.41 -21.02 16.94
N SER A 284 5.91 -21.77 15.97
CA SER A 284 6.43 -23.13 16.13
C SER A 284 7.57 -23.38 15.15
N LYS A 285 8.47 -24.31 15.44
CA LYS A 285 9.53 -24.69 14.50
C LYS A 285 9.00 -25.70 13.46
N PRO A 286 9.44 -25.63 12.20
CA PRO A 286 9.11 -26.62 11.19
C PRO A 286 9.67 -28.00 11.57
N GLN A 287 8.98 -29.06 11.19
CA GLN A 287 9.49 -30.45 11.34
C GLN A 287 10.59 -30.79 10.35
N VAL A 288 10.54 -30.22 9.14
CA VAL A 288 11.58 -30.37 8.11
C VAL A 288 12.09 -28.99 7.74
N GLU A 289 13.38 -28.76 7.92
CA GLU A 289 14.06 -27.54 7.47
C GLU A 289 14.40 -27.65 5.98
N VAL A 290 14.14 -26.57 5.23
CA VAL A 290 14.49 -26.47 3.81
C VAL A 290 15.77 -25.64 3.70
N PRO A 291 16.87 -26.20 3.15
CA PRO A 291 18.10 -25.44 3.00
C PRO A 291 17.90 -24.31 1.98
N VAL A 292 18.43 -23.13 2.32
CA VAL A 292 18.33 -21.93 1.47
C VAL A 292 19.70 -21.55 0.95
N ASP A 293 19.78 -21.32 -0.36
CA ASP A 293 20.95 -20.71 -1.00
C ASP A 293 20.76 -19.19 -1.06
N MET A 294 21.53 -18.48 -0.23
CA MET A 294 21.46 -17.03 -0.12
C MET A 294 21.97 -16.29 -1.37
N GLU A 295 22.76 -16.92 -2.24
CA GLU A 295 23.14 -16.31 -3.51
C GLU A 295 21.98 -16.35 -4.50
N ILE A 296 21.28 -17.49 -4.57
CA ILE A 296 20.08 -17.65 -5.40
C ILE A 296 18.97 -16.70 -4.94
N GLU A 297 18.69 -16.60 -3.65
CA GLU A 297 17.63 -15.70 -3.16
C GLU A 297 17.95 -14.22 -3.39
N ARG A 298 19.23 -13.80 -3.27
CA ARG A 298 19.64 -12.42 -3.63
C ARG A 298 19.44 -12.14 -5.11
N ASN A 299 19.76 -13.09 -5.98
CA ASN A 299 19.56 -12.95 -7.42
C ASN A 299 18.07 -12.96 -7.77
N THR A 300 17.27 -13.77 -7.07
CA THR A 300 15.81 -13.80 -7.21
C THR A 300 15.18 -12.47 -6.79
N GLN A 301 15.61 -11.89 -5.67
CA GLN A 301 15.14 -10.57 -5.22
C GLN A 301 15.42 -9.49 -6.28
N LYS A 302 16.64 -9.45 -6.83
CA LYS A 302 16.99 -8.51 -7.92
C LYS A 302 16.13 -8.71 -9.17
N SER A 303 15.78 -9.96 -9.48
CA SER A 303 14.90 -10.29 -10.59
C SER A 303 13.48 -9.75 -10.36
N VAL A 304 12.95 -9.94 -9.15
CA VAL A 304 11.65 -9.38 -8.72
C VAL A 304 11.63 -7.87 -8.71
N ASP A 305 12.70 -7.24 -8.23
CA ASP A 305 12.87 -5.78 -8.30
C ASP A 305 12.89 -5.26 -9.74
N SER A 306 13.18 -6.13 -10.70
CA SER A 306 13.16 -5.83 -12.13
C SER A 306 11.82 -6.18 -12.81
N GLY A 307 10.79 -6.50 -12.02
CA GLY A 307 9.45 -6.82 -12.50
C GLY A 307 9.25 -8.28 -12.95
N HIS A 308 10.23 -9.15 -12.75
CA HIS A 308 10.12 -10.57 -13.09
C HIS A 308 9.60 -11.39 -11.91
N THR A 309 8.90 -12.50 -12.15
CA THR A 309 8.52 -13.44 -11.06
C THR A 309 7.74 -12.80 -9.89
N PRO A 310 6.76 -11.90 -10.13
CA PRO A 310 6.10 -11.13 -9.06
C PRO A 310 5.34 -12.01 -8.05
N TRP A 311 5.02 -13.25 -8.40
CA TRP A 311 4.38 -14.22 -7.50
C TRP A 311 5.18 -14.54 -6.23
N LYS A 312 6.49 -14.30 -6.22
CA LYS A 312 7.35 -14.46 -5.03
C LYS A 312 7.02 -13.46 -3.91
N LEU A 313 6.19 -12.45 -4.18
CA LEU A 313 5.69 -11.48 -3.21
C LEU A 313 4.44 -11.97 -2.44
N ASP A 314 3.80 -13.04 -2.91
CA ASP A 314 2.60 -13.64 -2.30
C ASP A 314 2.98 -14.95 -1.58
N PRO A 315 2.85 -15.04 -0.24
CA PRO A 315 3.25 -16.24 0.50
C PRO A 315 2.35 -17.46 0.21
N ALA A 316 1.07 -17.27 -0.15
CA ALA A 316 0.20 -18.37 -0.53
C ALA A 316 0.60 -18.94 -1.90
N PHE A 317 0.95 -18.07 -2.86
CA PHE A 317 1.42 -18.55 -4.16
C PHE A 317 2.80 -19.23 -4.03
N VAL A 318 3.71 -18.68 -3.22
CA VAL A 318 4.99 -19.36 -2.93
C VAL A 318 4.76 -20.75 -2.32
N THR A 319 3.79 -20.87 -1.41
CA THR A 319 3.39 -22.15 -0.84
C THR A 319 2.86 -23.12 -1.90
N GLN A 320 1.97 -22.66 -2.79
CA GLN A 320 1.40 -23.48 -3.85
C GLN A 320 2.48 -24.08 -4.77
N VAL A 321 3.46 -23.25 -5.17
CA VAL A 321 4.57 -23.69 -6.02
C VAL A 321 5.44 -24.70 -5.29
N PHE A 322 5.80 -24.43 -4.03
CA PHE A 322 6.62 -25.33 -3.22
C PHE A 322 5.97 -26.70 -3.05
N VAL A 323 4.69 -26.73 -2.66
CA VAL A 323 3.95 -27.99 -2.49
C VAL A 323 3.82 -28.73 -3.81
N GLY A 324 3.58 -28.01 -4.91
CA GLY A 324 3.54 -28.60 -6.24
C GLY A 324 4.87 -29.26 -6.63
N GLN A 325 6.01 -28.67 -6.27
CA GLN A 325 7.33 -29.25 -6.49
C GLN A 325 7.61 -30.47 -5.61
N LEU A 326 7.05 -30.55 -4.39
CA LEU A 326 7.13 -31.75 -3.57
C LEU A 326 6.38 -32.94 -4.22
N ILE A 327 5.26 -32.68 -4.91
CA ILE A 327 4.48 -33.70 -5.62
C ILE A 327 5.13 -34.06 -6.96
N TYR A 328 5.63 -33.05 -7.68
CA TYR A 328 6.25 -33.19 -9.00
C TYR A 328 7.67 -32.60 -9.02
N PRO A 329 8.70 -33.35 -8.57
CA PRO A 329 10.07 -32.86 -8.48
C PRO A 329 10.67 -32.43 -9.82
N GLU A 330 10.22 -33.05 -10.92
CA GLU A 330 10.65 -32.75 -12.29
C GLU A 330 9.98 -31.49 -12.88
N GLY A 331 9.04 -30.89 -12.15
CA GLY A 331 8.28 -29.71 -12.57
C GLY A 331 6.78 -29.95 -12.66
N ILE A 332 6.03 -28.86 -12.51
CA ILE A 332 4.56 -28.85 -12.56
C ILE A 332 4.12 -28.57 -14.00
N VAL A 333 3.27 -29.43 -14.56
CA VAL A 333 2.70 -29.26 -15.91
C VAL A 333 1.17 -29.22 -15.80
N GLY A 334 0.55 -28.18 -16.34
CA GLY A 334 -0.90 -27.99 -16.29
C GLY A 334 -1.34 -27.28 -14.99
N ASN A 335 -2.39 -27.79 -14.36
CA ASN A 335 -2.93 -27.18 -13.14
C ASN A 335 -2.05 -27.47 -11.92
N TYR A 336 -2.02 -26.54 -10.97
CA TYR A 336 -1.40 -26.78 -9.67
C TYR A 336 -2.15 -27.91 -8.92
N PRO A 337 -1.42 -28.80 -8.23
CA PRO A 337 -2.04 -29.93 -7.52
C PRO A 337 -2.80 -29.52 -6.25
N VAL A 338 -2.53 -28.32 -5.73
CA VAL A 338 -3.23 -27.71 -4.59
C VAL A 338 -3.78 -26.37 -5.06
N GLY A 339 -5.08 -26.15 -4.85
CA GLY A 339 -5.76 -24.90 -5.15
C GLY A 339 -5.37 -23.78 -4.19
N MET A 340 -5.48 -22.52 -4.63
CA MET A 340 -5.22 -21.36 -3.75
C MET A 340 -6.25 -21.27 -2.60
N ASP A 341 -7.47 -21.76 -2.83
CA ASP A 341 -8.53 -21.86 -1.83
C ASP A 341 -8.28 -22.93 -0.75
N GLU A 342 -7.38 -23.87 -1.02
CA GLU A 342 -6.91 -24.88 -0.06
C GLU A 342 -5.76 -24.37 0.81
N ILE A 343 -5.23 -23.18 0.55
CA ILE A 343 -4.10 -22.57 1.26
C ILE A 343 -4.60 -21.41 2.11
N LYS A 344 -4.42 -21.52 3.42
CA LYS A 344 -4.75 -20.46 4.38
C LYS A 344 -3.50 -19.96 5.07
N ILE A 345 -3.24 -18.66 4.99
CA ILE A 345 -2.21 -18.03 5.83
C ILE A 345 -2.78 -17.93 7.25
N VAL A 346 -2.16 -18.65 8.20
CA VAL A 346 -2.61 -18.73 9.60
C VAL A 346 -1.77 -17.88 10.55
N TYR A 347 -0.62 -17.41 10.06
CA TYR A 347 0.27 -16.48 10.76
C TYR A 347 1.03 -15.66 9.72
N ASN A 348 1.15 -14.35 9.93
CA ASN A 348 2.00 -13.46 9.14
C ASN A 348 2.32 -12.20 9.97
N ASP A 349 3.59 -11.98 10.32
CA ASP A 349 4.08 -10.79 11.04
C ASP A 349 4.76 -9.76 10.11
N GLY A 350 4.64 -9.96 8.80
CA GLY A 350 5.26 -9.15 7.76
C GLY A 350 6.66 -9.63 7.35
N LYS A 351 7.32 -10.44 8.19
CA LYS A 351 8.68 -10.98 7.98
C LYS A 351 8.69 -12.49 7.83
N THR A 352 7.78 -13.15 8.53
CA THR A 352 7.58 -14.59 8.58
C THR A 352 6.09 -14.90 8.42
N ALA A 353 5.80 -16.01 7.74
CA ALA A 353 4.43 -16.46 7.52
C ALA A 353 4.34 -17.98 7.66
N VAL A 354 3.18 -18.46 8.09
CA VAL A 354 2.84 -19.89 8.11
C VAL A 354 1.58 -20.08 7.28
N ALA A 355 1.71 -20.89 6.23
CA ALA A 355 0.61 -21.31 5.38
C ALA A 355 0.16 -22.72 5.78
N GLN A 356 -1.13 -22.89 6.07
CA GLN A 356 -1.75 -24.18 6.33
C GLN A 356 -2.48 -24.65 5.07
N ILE A 357 -2.32 -25.93 4.74
CA ILE A 357 -2.94 -26.55 3.57
C ILE A 357 -4.01 -27.53 4.03
N SER A 358 -5.24 -27.37 3.54
CA SER A 358 -6.39 -28.20 3.92
C SER A 358 -6.68 -29.36 2.96
N GLY A 359 -6.01 -29.43 1.81
CA GLY A 359 -6.25 -30.44 0.80
C GLY A 359 -5.97 -31.88 1.25
N GLU A 360 -6.81 -32.83 0.85
CA GLU A 360 -6.73 -34.24 1.28
C GLU A 360 -5.48 -34.97 0.75
N LYS A 361 -4.82 -34.44 -0.29
CA LYS A 361 -3.67 -35.04 -0.97
C LYS A 361 -2.50 -34.06 -1.09
N THR A 362 -2.10 -33.47 0.03
CA THR A 362 -0.89 -32.63 0.11
C THR A 362 0.24 -33.39 0.81
N PRO A 363 1.50 -33.27 0.37
CA PRO A 363 2.66 -33.78 1.11
C PRO A 363 3.05 -32.92 2.32
N ALA A 364 2.48 -31.71 2.45
CA ALA A 364 2.77 -30.77 3.53
C ALA A 364 1.48 -30.21 4.14
N LYS A 365 1.40 -30.18 5.48
CA LYS A 365 0.30 -29.58 6.23
C LYS A 365 0.52 -28.10 6.52
N ASN A 366 1.73 -27.74 6.92
CA ASN A 366 2.13 -26.35 7.17
C ASN A 366 3.40 -26.05 6.37
N VAL A 367 3.51 -24.84 5.81
CA VAL A 367 4.70 -24.33 5.14
C VAL A 367 5.13 -23.04 5.81
N TYR A 368 6.41 -22.94 6.13
CA TYR A 368 7.02 -21.84 6.88
C TYR A 368 7.82 -20.99 5.90
N LEU A 369 7.48 -19.70 5.83
CA LEU A 369 8.08 -18.75 4.91
C LEU A 369 8.74 -17.60 5.66
N LYS A 370 9.86 -17.12 5.14
CA LYS A 370 10.57 -15.95 5.66
C LYS A 370 11.04 -15.04 4.53
N LYS A 371 11.01 -13.74 4.78
CA LYS A 371 11.70 -12.72 3.99
C LYS A 371 13.16 -12.64 4.43
N LEU A 372 14.07 -13.17 3.63
CA LEU A 372 15.48 -13.33 4.00
C LEU A 372 16.40 -12.22 3.48
N ILE A 373 16.01 -11.56 2.38
CA ILE A 373 16.83 -10.53 1.73
C ILE A 373 16.39 -9.13 2.14
N ARG A 374 15.08 -8.89 2.20
CA ARG A 374 14.46 -7.60 2.55
C ARG A 374 13.17 -7.86 3.30
N GLU A 375 12.95 -7.19 4.42
CA GLU A 375 11.84 -7.47 5.33
C GLU A 375 10.57 -6.63 5.05
N ASP A 376 10.63 -5.67 4.13
CA ASP A 376 9.48 -4.82 3.75
C ASP A 376 8.51 -5.52 2.76
N ALA A 377 7.47 -4.80 2.34
CA ALA A 377 6.43 -5.30 1.43
C ALA A 377 6.92 -5.76 0.06
N THR A 378 8.12 -5.36 -0.34
CA THR A 378 8.72 -5.71 -1.63
C THR A 378 9.70 -6.89 -1.51
N GLY A 379 9.96 -7.37 -0.29
CA GLY A 379 10.76 -8.57 -0.05
C GLY A 379 10.10 -9.86 -0.53
N ILE A 380 10.88 -10.75 -1.15
CA ILE A 380 10.41 -12.06 -1.58
C ILE A 380 10.22 -13.01 -0.39
N TRP A 381 9.17 -13.84 -0.47
CA TRP A 381 8.97 -14.93 0.46
C TRP A 381 9.80 -16.17 0.05
N THR A 382 10.55 -16.70 1.01
CA THR A 382 11.36 -17.92 0.85
C THR A 382 10.83 -19.01 1.79
N VAL A 383 10.62 -20.22 1.27
CA VAL A 383 10.27 -21.37 2.12
C VAL A 383 11.52 -21.82 2.89
N VAL A 384 11.42 -21.86 4.21
CA VAL A 384 12.51 -22.25 5.11
C VAL A 384 12.21 -23.56 5.86
N GLY A 385 10.98 -24.06 5.77
CA GLY A 385 10.62 -25.35 6.34
C GLY A 385 9.16 -25.71 6.09
N TYR A 386 8.80 -26.94 6.43
CA TYR A 386 7.42 -27.44 6.36
C TYR A 386 7.17 -28.56 7.36
N ASP A 387 5.90 -28.80 7.65
CA ASP A 387 5.42 -29.98 8.36
C ASP A 387 4.81 -30.95 7.35
N PRO A 388 5.28 -32.21 7.26
CA PRO A 388 4.66 -33.21 6.41
C PRO A 388 3.18 -33.42 6.73
N ALA A 389 2.38 -33.71 5.70
CA ALA A 389 1.06 -34.29 5.93
C ALA A 389 1.25 -35.74 6.40
N GLY A 390 0.57 -36.10 7.50
CA GLY A 390 0.67 -37.42 8.13
C GLY A 390 -0.07 -38.52 7.39
#